data_AF-A0A7S3TE77-F1
#
_entry.id   AF-A0A7S3TE77-F1
#
_cell.length_a   1.000
_cell.length_b   1.000
_cell.length_c   1.000
_cell.angle_alpha   90.00
_cell.angle_beta   90.00
_cell.angle_gamma   90.00
#
_symmetry.space_group_name_H-M   'P 1'
#
loop_
_entity.id
_entity.type
_entity.pdbx_description
1 polymer ?
#
loop_
_entity_poly.entity_id
_entity_poly.type
_entity_poly.pdbx_seq_one_letter_code
_entity_poly.pdbx_strand_id
1 'polypeptide(L)'
;FRAEPPASRTTSVDMLSPFSSIPVLHMNCKKKAQIAQGLAEFNRCIYLVARKMKSLGEERCPCNITSLSEASANKLVRDHGAHLNRYHRDNLTRIYPPGLTSANLSPSPFWIHGAQLVAFNYQSMDRAAILNEGMFREQNGGFGYVLKPKSILEYDGEVPADQALTLT
;
A
#
# COMPACT_ATOMS: atom_id res chain seq x y z
N PHE A 1 34.90 -7.04 58.18
CA PHE A 1 34.45 -5.93 57.32
C PHE A 1 33.12 -6.33 56.68
N ARG A 2 32.04 -5.74 57.15
CA ARG A 2 30.65 -6.05 56.80
C ARG A 2 30.32 -5.28 55.51
N ALA A 3 29.99 -5.99 54.44
CA ALA A 3 29.50 -5.39 53.21
C ALA A 3 27.97 -5.29 53.27
N GLU A 4 27.45 -4.07 53.20
CA GLU A 4 26.02 -3.77 53.07
C GLU A 4 25.51 -4.17 51.66
N PRO A 5 24.28 -4.68 51.51
CA PRO A 5 23.70 -4.98 50.20
C PRO A 5 23.21 -3.69 49.49
N PRO A 6 23.24 -3.63 48.15
CA PRO A 6 22.77 -2.44 47.42
C PRO A 6 21.25 -2.32 47.47
N ALA A 7 20.79 -1.09 47.74
CA ALA A 7 19.41 -0.69 47.89
C ALA A 7 18.54 -0.97 46.64
N SER A 8 17.34 -1.49 46.87
CA SER A 8 16.27 -1.58 45.88
C SER A 8 15.80 -0.17 45.51
N ARG A 9 16.07 0.24 44.26
CA ARG A 9 15.53 1.47 43.69
C ARG A 9 14.27 1.16 42.89
N THR A 10 13.13 1.26 43.57
CA THR A 10 11.82 1.39 42.94
C THR A 10 11.75 2.78 42.31
N THR A 11 11.80 2.87 40.98
CA THR A 11 11.32 4.06 40.26
C THR A 11 10.49 3.58 39.08
N SER A 12 9.17 3.66 39.26
CA SER A 12 8.17 3.70 38.22
C SER A 12 8.59 4.73 37.15
N VAL A 13 8.79 4.26 35.92
CA VAL A 13 8.86 5.14 34.76
C VAL A 13 7.73 4.72 33.84
N ASP A 14 6.53 5.15 34.19
CA ASP A 14 5.44 5.25 33.22
C ASP A 14 5.87 6.29 32.18
N MET A 15 6.52 5.84 31.10
CA MET A 15 6.60 6.60 29.87
C MET A 15 5.20 6.63 29.24
N LEU A 16 4.34 7.49 29.79
CA LEU A 16 3.10 7.88 29.14
C LEU A 16 3.44 8.41 27.75
N SER A 17 2.95 7.69 26.73
CA SER A 17 3.07 8.08 25.33
C SER A 17 2.51 9.49 25.13
N PRO A 18 3.23 10.43 24.48
CA PRO A 18 2.71 11.77 24.20
C PRO A 18 1.60 11.80 23.13
N PHE A 19 1.12 10.63 22.67
CA PHE A 19 0.14 10.50 21.59
C PHE A 19 -1.29 10.23 22.06
N SER A 20 -1.56 10.07 23.36
CA SER A 20 -2.92 9.73 23.86
C SER A 20 -3.92 10.89 23.83
N SER A 21 -3.48 12.11 23.48
CA SER A 21 -4.30 13.32 23.58
C SER A 21 -4.31 14.14 22.29
N ILE A 22 -4.42 13.50 21.13
CA ILE A 22 -4.81 14.23 19.91
C ILE A 22 -6.32 14.46 19.98
N PRO A 23 -6.81 15.70 20.12
CA PRO A 23 -8.24 15.94 20.10
C PRO A 23 -8.80 15.52 18.75
N VAL A 24 -9.68 14.52 18.76
CA VAL A 24 -10.47 14.17 17.57
C VAL A 24 -11.34 15.39 17.28
N LEU A 25 -10.98 16.16 16.25
CA LEU A 25 -11.71 17.36 15.86
C LEU A 25 -13.16 17.00 15.55
N HIS A 26 -14.06 17.38 16.45
CA HIS A 26 -15.49 17.20 16.25
C HIS A 26 -15.98 18.22 15.21
N MET A 27 -16.03 17.80 13.93
CA MET A 27 -16.46 18.67 12.85
C MET A 27 -17.99 18.76 12.78
N ASN A 28 -18.51 19.99 12.70
CA ASN A 28 -19.93 20.21 12.47
C ASN A 28 -20.34 19.83 11.04
N CYS A 29 -21.65 19.62 10.83
CA CYS A 29 -22.22 19.22 9.54
C CYS A 29 -21.84 20.16 8.39
N LYS A 30 -21.84 21.49 8.63
CA LYS A 30 -21.48 22.49 7.60
C LYS A 30 -20.04 22.34 7.12
N LYS A 31 -19.09 22.18 8.04
CA LYS A 31 -17.66 21.95 7.72
C LYS A 31 -17.46 20.63 6.98
N LYS A 32 -18.18 19.56 7.37
CA LYS A 32 -18.13 18.27 6.65
C LYS A 32 -18.60 18.41 5.21
N ALA A 33 -19.72 19.12 4.97
CA ALA A 33 -20.25 19.35 3.63
C ALA A 33 -19.27 20.16 2.76
N GLN A 34 -18.66 21.21 3.33
CA GLN A 34 -17.68 22.03 2.63
C GLN A 34 -16.43 21.24 2.24
N ILE A 35 -15.92 20.38 3.14
CA ILE A 35 -14.79 19.49 2.84
C ILE A 35 -15.17 18.49 1.76
N ALA A 36 -16.36 17.89 1.83
CA ALA A 36 -16.84 16.95 0.82
C ALA A 36 -16.92 17.60 -0.56
N GLN A 37 -17.42 18.83 -0.64
CA GLN A 37 -17.46 19.61 -1.87
C GLN A 37 -16.04 19.91 -2.40
N GLY A 38 -15.16 20.44 -1.55
CA GLY A 38 -13.78 20.75 -1.94
C GLY A 38 -13.01 19.50 -2.38
N LEU A 39 -13.23 18.36 -1.74
CA LEU A 39 -12.65 17.08 -2.15
C LEU A 39 -13.19 16.61 -3.50
N ALA A 40 -14.49 16.81 -3.77
CA ALA A 40 -15.07 16.49 -5.07
C ALA A 40 -14.51 17.38 -6.19
N GLU A 41 -14.28 18.66 -5.92
CA GLU A 41 -13.63 19.59 -6.86
C GLU A 41 -12.16 19.21 -7.08
N PHE A 42 -11.40 18.93 -6.03
CA PHE A 42 -10.02 18.47 -6.13
C PHE A 42 -9.89 17.15 -6.91
N ASN A 43 -10.81 16.20 -6.69
CA ASN A 43 -10.81 14.92 -7.40
C ASN A 43 -11.02 15.09 -8.92
N ARG A 44 -11.64 16.19 -9.38
CA ARG A 44 -11.75 16.50 -10.82
C ARG A 44 -10.43 16.99 -11.42
N CYS A 45 -9.49 17.43 -10.58
CA CYS A 45 -8.19 17.99 -10.99
C CYS A 45 -7.04 16.99 -10.89
N ILE A 46 -7.29 15.75 -10.45
CA ILE A 46 -6.26 14.72 -10.27
C ILE A 46 -6.59 13.46 -11.07
N TYR A 47 -5.56 12.81 -11.58
CA TYR A 47 -5.69 11.55 -12.32
C TYR A 47 -5.76 10.31 -11.41
N LEU A 48 -5.47 10.43 -10.11
CA LEU A 48 -5.42 9.29 -9.18
C LEU A 48 -6.48 9.43 -8.09
N VAL A 49 -7.62 8.77 -8.29
CA VAL A 49 -8.76 8.77 -7.36
C VAL A 49 -8.83 7.44 -6.63
N ALA A 50 -8.68 7.48 -5.30
CA ALA A 50 -8.72 6.27 -4.49
C ALA A 50 -10.11 5.61 -4.53
N ARG A 51 -10.18 4.34 -4.91
CA ARG A 51 -11.42 3.55 -4.97
C ARG A 51 -11.15 2.10 -4.57
N LYS A 52 -11.94 1.59 -3.62
CA LYS A 52 -11.86 0.18 -3.17
C LYS A 52 -12.12 -0.76 -4.37
N MET A 53 -11.36 -1.85 -4.45
CA MET A 53 -11.61 -2.92 -5.41
C MET A 53 -12.72 -3.83 -4.87
N LYS A 54 -13.71 -4.14 -5.71
CA LYS A 54 -14.80 -5.07 -5.38
C LYS A 54 -14.58 -6.45 -6.00
N SER A 55 -14.10 -6.51 -7.23
CA SER A 55 -13.76 -7.73 -7.96
C SER A 55 -12.70 -7.44 -9.02
N LEU A 56 -12.03 -8.49 -9.53
CA LEU A 56 -11.06 -8.36 -10.63
C LEU A 56 -11.73 -7.97 -11.96
N GLY A 57 -13.00 -8.35 -12.16
CA GLY A 57 -13.76 -8.04 -13.37
C GLY A 57 -14.53 -6.72 -13.33
N GLU A 58 -14.40 -5.94 -12.24
CA GLU A 58 -15.09 -4.66 -12.12
C GLU A 58 -14.57 -3.67 -13.19
N GLU A 59 -15.47 -3.10 -13.99
CA GLU A 59 -15.13 -1.98 -14.86
C GLU A 59 -14.87 -0.72 -14.03
N ARG A 60 -13.77 -0.05 -14.31
CA ARG A 60 -13.25 1.06 -13.49
C ARG A 60 -12.75 2.18 -14.40
N CYS A 61 -12.97 3.42 -13.98
CA CYS A 61 -12.26 4.56 -14.57
C CYS A 61 -10.74 4.29 -14.52
N PRO A 62 -9.99 4.55 -15.60
CA PRO A 62 -8.52 4.47 -15.59
C PRO A 62 -7.87 5.33 -14.50
N CYS A 63 -8.58 6.36 -14.05
CA CYS A 63 -8.20 7.24 -12.96
C CYS A 63 -8.31 6.61 -11.56
N ASN A 64 -8.97 5.45 -11.43
CA ASN A 64 -9.17 4.81 -10.14
C ASN A 64 -7.93 4.03 -9.71
N ILE A 65 -7.49 4.27 -8.48
CA ILE A 65 -6.41 3.52 -7.84
C ILE A 65 -6.95 2.70 -6.66
N THR A 66 -6.54 1.44 -6.56
CA THR A 66 -6.80 0.61 -5.38
C THR A 66 -5.57 0.54 -4.50
N SER A 67 -5.73 0.74 -3.19
CA SER A 67 -4.67 0.51 -2.21
C SER A 67 -4.94 -0.77 -1.42
N LEU A 68 -3.94 -1.63 -1.31
CA LEU A 68 -3.99 -2.92 -0.62
C LEU A 68 -2.87 -3.00 0.42
N SER A 69 -3.18 -3.57 1.58
CA SER A 69 -2.13 -4.01 2.50
C SER A 69 -1.37 -5.18 1.89
N GLU A 70 -0.13 -5.39 2.34
CA GLU A 70 0.66 -6.57 1.98
C GLU A 70 -0.13 -7.88 2.19
N ALA A 71 -0.86 -8.02 3.30
CA ALA A 71 -1.65 -9.20 3.60
C ALA A 71 -2.75 -9.44 2.55
N SER A 72 -3.50 -8.39 2.18
CA SER A 72 -4.55 -8.48 1.16
C SER A 72 -3.97 -8.75 -0.22
N ALA A 73 -2.86 -8.11 -0.57
CA ALA A 73 -2.19 -8.34 -1.85
C ALA A 73 -1.66 -9.78 -1.96
N ASN A 74 -1.05 -10.31 -0.90
CA ASN A 74 -0.61 -11.70 -0.86
C ASN A 74 -1.76 -12.70 -1.01
N LYS A 75 -2.93 -12.40 -0.41
CA LYS A 75 -4.14 -13.21 -0.61
C LYS A 75 -4.54 -13.24 -2.09
N LEU A 76 -4.59 -12.09 -2.74
CA LEU A 76 -4.92 -12.01 -4.17
C LEU A 76 -3.95 -12.78 -5.05
N VAL A 77 -2.64 -12.67 -4.78
CA VAL A 77 -1.61 -13.41 -5.53
C VAL A 77 -1.84 -14.91 -5.42
N ARG A 78 -2.14 -15.42 -4.21
CA ARG A 78 -2.43 -16.84 -4.01
C ARG A 78 -3.72 -17.29 -4.69
N ASP A 79 -4.77 -16.48 -4.60
CA ASP A 79 -6.11 -16.87 -5.03
C ASP A 79 -6.28 -16.76 -6.56
N HIS A 80 -5.58 -15.81 -7.21
CA HIS A 80 -5.81 -15.47 -8.62
C HIS A 80 -4.57 -15.59 -9.52
N GLY A 81 -3.36 -15.56 -8.97
CA GLY A 81 -2.11 -15.71 -9.73
C GLY A 81 -2.07 -14.86 -11.01
N ALA A 82 -1.88 -15.51 -12.16
CA ALA A 82 -1.76 -14.85 -13.46
C ALA A 82 -2.99 -14.06 -13.90
N HIS A 83 -4.19 -14.33 -13.38
CA HIS A 83 -5.38 -13.54 -13.70
C HIS A 83 -5.27 -12.08 -13.23
N LEU A 84 -4.40 -11.80 -12.23
CA LEU A 84 -4.07 -10.43 -11.83
C LEU A 84 -3.37 -9.64 -12.95
N ASN A 85 -2.71 -10.30 -13.89
CA ASN A 85 -2.04 -9.63 -15.00
C ASN A 85 -3.07 -8.87 -15.86
N ARG A 86 -4.26 -9.46 -16.10
CA ARG A 86 -5.36 -8.79 -16.78
C ARG A 86 -5.84 -7.57 -16.00
N TYR A 87 -6.06 -7.71 -14.70
CA TYR A 87 -6.50 -6.59 -13.86
C TYR A 87 -5.47 -5.46 -13.86
N HIS A 88 -4.19 -5.76 -13.62
CA HIS A 88 -3.12 -4.76 -13.56
C HIS A 88 -2.68 -4.23 -14.93
N ARG A 89 -3.13 -4.82 -16.04
CA ARG A 89 -3.00 -4.23 -17.38
C ARG A 89 -3.76 -2.92 -17.46
N ASP A 90 -5.00 -2.93 -16.99
CA ASP A 90 -5.96 -1.83 -17.17
C ASP A 90 -6.17 -0.99 -15.89
N ASN A 91 -5.74 -1.48 -14.72
CA ASN A 91 -5.97 -0.84 -13.42
C ASN A 91 -4.68 -0.62 -12.63
N LEU A 92 -4.62 0.49 -11.88
CA LEU A 92 -3.50 0.81 -10.99
C LEU A 92 -3.75 0.29 -9.56
N THR A 93 -2.75 -0.40 -9.01
CA THR A 93 -2.76 -0.90 -7.63
C THR A 93 -1.55 -0.40 -6.86
N ARG A 94 -1.80 0.15 -5.67
CA ARG A 94 -0.81 0.44 -4.64
C ARG A 94 -0.80 -0.65 -3.58
N ILE A 95 0.37 -1.16 -3.25
CA ILE A 95 0.58 -2.13 -2.18
C ILE A 95 1.48 -1.47 -1.14
N TYR A 96 1.16 -1.60 0.14
CA TYR A 96 1.92 -0.96 1.20
C TYR A 96 2.24 -1.92 2.37
N PRO A 97 3.40 -1.74 3.02
CA PRO A 97 3.82 -2.57 4.15
C PRO A 97 2.96 -2.29 5.39
N PRO A 98 2.93 -3.21 6.37
CA PRO A 98 2.24 -2.97 7.64
C PRO A 98 2.80 -1.75 8.36
N GLY A 99 1.92 -0.90 8.92
CA GLY A 99 2.30 0.42 9.47
C GLY A 99 2.97 0.41 10.85
N LEU A 100 3.16 -0.74 11.48
CA LEU A 100 3.73 -0.84 12.84
C LEU A 100 5.25 -1.00 12.86
N THR A 101 5.85 -1.41 11.75
CA THR A 101 7.29 -1.62 11.64
C THR A 101 7.84 -0.85 10.45
N SER A 102 9.14 -0.55 10.48
CA SER A 102 9.82 0.08 9.34
C SER A 102 10.32 -0.94 8.31
N ALA A 103 9.96 -2.22 8.45
CA ALA A 103 10.39 -3.27 7.53
C ALA A 103 9.70 -3.11 6.17
N ASN A 104 10.42 -3.42 5.09
CA ASN A 104 9.81 -3.47 3.76
C ASN A 104 9.26 -4.87 3.43
N LEU A 105 8.25 -4.88 2.59
CA LEU A 105 7.72 -6.07 1.94
C LEU A 105 8.63 -6.51 0.78
N SER A 106 8.60 -7.79 0.42
CA SER A 106 9.29 -8.27 -0.80
C SER A 106 8.49 -7.88 -2.05
N PRO A 107 9.05 -7.11 -2.99
CA PRO A 107 8.27 -6.59 -4.11
C PRO A 107 8.03 -7.60 -5.24
N SER A 108 8.91 -8.60 -5.38
CA SER A 108 8.91 -9.53 -6.53
C SER A 108 7.58 -10.23 -6.77
N PRO A 109 6.88 -10.79 -5.75
CA PRO A 109 5.58 -11.42 -5.96
C PRO A 109 4.54 -10.48 -6.57
N PHE A 110 4.63 -9.19 -6.27
CA PHE A 110 3.68 -8.20 -6.75
C PHE A 110 4.03 -7.66 -8.14
N TRP A 111 5.32 -7.41 -8.40
CA TRP A 111 5.80 -6.98 -9.72
C TRP A 111 5.59 -8.04 -10.79
N ILE A 112 5.81 -9.33 -10.48
CA ILE A 112 5.56 -10.44 -11.40
C ILE A 112 4.10 -10.47 -11.87
N HIS A 113 3.17 -10.05 -11.00
CA HIS A 113 1.74 -9.94 -11.32
C HIS A 113 1.30 -8.55 -11.78
N GLY A 114 2.24 -7.62 -12.03
CA GLY A 114 1.97 -6.35 -12.67
C GLY A 114 1.57 -5.19 -11.77
N ALA A 115 1.58 -5.37 -10.44
CA ALA A 115 1.32 -4.27 -9.51
C ALA A 115 2.37 -3.16 -9.68
N GLN A 116 1.92 -1.92 -9.83
CA GLN A 116 2.77 -0.81 -10.27
C GLN A 116 3.33 -0.01 -9.09
N LEU A 117 2.53 0.18 -8.04
CA LEU A 117 2.85 1.07 -6.93
C LEU A 117 3.13 0.27 -5.66
N VAL A 118 4.21 -0.51 -5.66
CA VAL A 118 4.67 -1.22 -4.47
C VAL A 118 5.45 -0.25 -3.59
N ALA A 119 4.88 0.15 -2.46
CA ALA A 119 5.41 1.22 -1.60
C ALA A 119 6.49 0.71 -0.64
N PHE A 120 7.50 1.54 -0.42
CA PHE A 120 8.66 1.25 0.43
C PHE A 120 8.83 2.30 1.53
N ASN A 121 9.35 1.84 2.66
CA ASN A 121 9.92 2.62 3.74
C ASN A 121 11.38 2.96 3.39
N TYR A 122 11.61 4.06 2.66
CA TYR A 122 12.95 4.49 2.24
C TYR A 122 13.89 4.85 3.40
N GLN A 123 13.36 5.04 4.62
CA GLN A 123 14.17 5.18 5.83
C GLN A 123 14.90 3.88 6.24
N SER A 124 14.49 2.73 5.70
CA SER A 124 15.08 1.41 5.97
C SER A 124 15.76 0.86 4.72
N MET A 125 17.09 0.75 4.76
CA MET A 125 17.87 0.13 3.68
C MET A 125 18.03 -1.36 3.91
N ASP A 126 17.00 -2.14 3.54
CA ASP A 126 17.01 -3.60 3.57
C ASP A 126 17.17 -4.21 2.17
N ARG A 127 17.13 -5.56 2.09
CA ARG A 127 17.23 -6.29 0.82
C ARG A 127 16.18 -5.83 -0.20
N ALA A 128 14.98 -5.51 0.25
CA ALA A 128 13.91 -5.11 -0.65
C ALA A 128 14.18 -3.70 -1.20
N ALA A 129 14.66 -2.77 -0.37
CA ALA A 129 15.08 -1.45 -0.82
C ALA A 129 16.24 -1.52 -1.84
N ILE A 130 17.24 -2.38 -1.61
CA ILE A 130 18.35 -2.59 -2.56
C ILE A 130 17.84 -3.11 -3.91
N LEU A 131 16.88 -4.04 -3.90
CA LEU A 131 16.26 -4.55 -5.13
C LEU A 131 15.48 -3.45 -5.88
N ASN A 132 14.76 -2.60 -5.14
CA ASN A 132 14.05 -1.46 -5.69
C ASN A 132 15.00 -0.44 -6.34
N GLU A 133 16.08 -0.07 -5.65
CA GLU A 133 17.13 0.79 -6.20
C GLU A 133 17.74 0.20 -7.47
N GLY A 134 18.14 -1.08 -7.45
CA GLY A 134 18.71 -1.74 -8.62
C GLY A 134 17.77 -1.76 -9.83
N MET A 135 16.46 -2.00 -9.61
CA MET A 135 15.48 -2.03 -10.70
C MET A 135 15.25 -0.64 -11.30
N PHE A 136 15.02 0.37 -10.46
CA PHE A 136 14.59 1.70 -10.93
C PHE A 136 15.73 2.65 -11.28
N ARG A 137 16.96 2.40 -10.80
CA ARG A 137 18.15 3.19 -11.15
C ARG A 137 18.75 2.76 -12.49
N GLU A 138 18.80 1.45 -12.75
CA GLU A 138 19.45 0.91 -13.96
C GLU A 138 18.53 0.93 -15.19
N GLN A 139 17.22 0.88 -14.99
CA GLN A 139 16.27 0.86 -16.09
C GLN A 139 15.77 2.25 -16.46
N ASN A 140 15.49 2.45 -17.75
CA ASN A 140 14.90 3.68 -18.29
C ASN A 140 15.58 4.96 -17.76
N GLY A 141 16.92 4.97 -17.72
CA GLY A 141 17.70 6.14 -17.31
C GLY A 141 17.51 6.60 -15.86
N GLY A 142 16.93 5.79 -14.99
CA GLY A 142 16.76 6.16 -13.58
C GLY A 142 15.51 6.99 -13.28
N PHE A 143 14.56 7.13 -14.22
CA PHE A 143 13.39 8.00 -14.05
C PHE A 143 12.31 7.45 -13.11
N GLY A 144 12.48 6.25 -12.55
CA GLY A 144 11.50 5.64 -11.64
C GLY A 144 10.32 4.96 -12.34
N TYR A 145 10.35 4.84 -13.67
CA TYR A 145 9.34 4.12 -14.45
C TYR A 145 9.98 3.00 -15.26
N VAL A 146 9.44 1.79 -15.12
CA VAL A 146 9.86 0.61 -15.87
C VAL A 146 8.65 0.04 -16.62
N LEU A 147 8.82 -0.19 -17.93
CA LEU A 147 7.78 -0.77 -18.75
C LEU A 147 7.52 -2.22 -18.33
N LYS A 148 6.25 -2.57 -18.08
CA LYS A 148 5.84 -3.95 -17.78
C LYS A 148 6.20 -4.88 -18.96
N PRO A 149 6.58 -6.15 -18.70
CA PRO A 149 6.85 -7.11 -19.76
C PRO A 149 5.59 -7.42 -20.58
N LYS A 150 5.80 -7.86 -21.83
CA LYS A 150 4.73 -8.26 -22.76
C LYS A 150 3.79 -9.31 -22.19
N SER A 151 4.30 -10.24 -21.38
CA SER A 151 3.50 -11.27 -20.71
C SER A 151 2.39 -10.72 -19.80
N ILE A 152 2.47 -9.44 -19.41
CA ILE A 152 1.42 -8.73 -18.66
C ILE A 152 0.62 -7.82 -19.59
N LEU A 153 1.29 -7.10 -20.50
CA LEU A 153 0.65 -6.15 -21.42
C LEU A 153 -0.23 -6.82 -22.49
N GLU A 154 0.09 -8.05 -22.87
CA GLU A 154 -0.60 -8.82 -23.90
C GLU A 154 -1.40 -9.98 -23.28
N TYR A 155 -1.56 -10.02 -21.95
CA TYR A 155 -2.29 -11.07 -21.26
C TYR A 155 -3.79 -11.04 -21.60
N ASP A 156 -4.26 -12.14 -22.19
CA ASP A 156 -5.61 -12.35 -22.71
C ASP A 156 -6.47 -13.30 -21.85
N GLY A 157 -5.85 -13.97 -20.86
CA GLY A 157 -6.55 -14.90 -19.97
C GLY A 157 -7.82 -14.28 -19.36
N GLU A 158 -8.94 -15.00 -19.45
CA GLU A 158 -10.21 -14.53 -18.90
C GLU A 158 -10.19 -14.55 -17.38
N VAL A 159 -10.72 -13.49 -16.76
CA VAL A 159 -11.00 -13.47 -15.33
C VAL A 159 -12.40 -14.08 -15.16
N PRO A 160 -12.55 -15.21 -14.46
CA PRO A 160 -13.87 -15.81 -14.22
C PRO A 160 -14.80 -14.80 -13.54
N ALA A 161 -16.01 -14.63 -14.08
CA ALA A 161 -17.00 -13.65 -13.61
C ALA A 161 -17.51 -13.93 -12.18
N ASP A 162 -17.30 -15.13 -11.67
CA ASP A 162 -17.78 -15.64 -10.37
C ASP A 162 -16.81 -15.41 -9.21
N GLN A 163 -15.60 -14.91 -9.45
CA GLN A 163 -14.65 -14.56 -8.40
C GLN A 163 -14.92 -13.16 -7.85
N ALA A 164 -16.11 -13.01 -7.25
CA ALA A 164 -16.43 -11.89 -6.39
C ALA A 164 -15.47 -11.91 -5.19
N LEU A 165 -14.52 -10.99 -5.19
CA LEU A 165 -13.59 -10.84 -4.09
C LEU A 165 -14.30 -10.26 -2.88
N THR A 166 -14.74 -11.13 -1.99
CA THR A 166 -15.04 -10.73 -0.62
C THR A 166 -13.70 -10.47 0.08
N LEU A 167 -13.16 -9.28 -0.13
CA LEU A 167 -12.14 -8.67 0.74
C LEU A 167 -12.82 -8.28 2.06
N THR A 168 -13.25 -9.29 2.83
CA THR A 168 -13.52 -9.20 4.27
C THR A 168 -12.25 -9.48 5.03
#